data_AF-A0A8T9Q5U8-F1
#
_entry.id   AF-A0A8T9Q5U8-F1
#
_cell.length_a   1.000
_cell.length_b   1.000
_cell.length_c   1.000
_cell.angle_alpha   90.00
_cell.angle_beta   90.00
_cell.angle_gamma   90.00
#
_symmetry.space_group_name_H-M   'P 1'
#
loop_
_entity.id
_entity.type
_entity.pdbx_description
1 polymer ?
#
loop_
_entity_poly.entity_id
_entity_poly.type
_entity_poly.pdbx_seq_one_letter_code
_entity_poly.pdbx_strand_id
1 'polypeptide(L)' 'MTELTHPAMRGFFRDYLEQGQPLPLAETLTKVGLQYDEKTAVITPVAQPTPAQLALRRAWIGQ' A
#
# COMPACT_ATOMS: atom_id res chain seq x y z
N MET A 1 9.30 9.35 -22.57
CA MET A 1 9.04 7.93 -22.23
C MET A 1 9.73 7.68 -20.91
N THR A 2 8.97 7.53 -19.82
CA THR A 2 9.57 7.45 -18.48
C THR A 2 10.07 6.02 -18.26
N GLU A 3 11.36 5.83 -18.47
CA GLU A 3 12.03 4.56 -18.24
C GLU A 3 12.00 4.20 -16.75
N LEU A 4 11.63 2.94 -16.49
CA LEU A 4 11.65 2.25 -15.20
C LEU A 4 13.09 2.09 -14.69
N THR A 5 13.73 3.18 -14.28
CA THR A 5 15.03 3.13 -13.60
C THR A 5 14.84 3.37 -12.11
N HIS A 6 14.31 2.36 -11.43
CA HIS A 6 14.54 2.22 -9.99
C HIS A 6 14.90 0.76 -9.67
N PRO A 7 16.18 0.42 -9.45
CA PRO A 7 16.59 -0.95 -9.09
C PRO A 7 15.89 -1.48 -7.83
N ALA A 8 15.36 -0.59 -6.98
CA ALA A 8 14.56 -0.95 -5.81
C ALA A 8 13.21 -1.62 -6.16
N MET A 9 12.56 -1.23 -7.26
CA MET A 9 11.28 -1.87 -7.64
C MET A 9 11.47 -3.31 -8.09
N ARG A 10 12.57 -3.61 -8.79
CA ARG A 10 12.89 -4.99 -9.23
C ARG A 10 13.18 -5.92 -8.03
N GLY A 11 13.82 -5.40 -6.99
CA GLY A 11 13.98 -6.11 -5.71
C GLY A 11 12.64 -6.40 -5.05
N PHE A 12 11.77 -5.38 -4.96
CA PHE A 12 10.41 -5.53 -4.42
C PHE A 12 9.62 -6.64 -5.15
N PHE A 13 9.58 -6.65 -6.48
CA PHE A 13 8.89 -7.70 -7.22
C PHE A 13 9.49 -9.08 -6.97
N ARG A 14 10.83 -9.22 -6.91
CA ARG A 14 11.48 -10.49 -6.57
C ARG A 14 11.12 -10.96 -5.16
N ASP A 15 11.26 -10.09 -4.17
CA ASP A 15 11.11 -10.46 -2.77
C ASP A 15 9.64 -10.78 -2.42
N TYR A 16 8.66 -10.19 -3.13
CA TYR A 16 7.24 -10.48 -2.92
C TYR A 16 6.64 -11.53 -3.88
N LEU A 17 7.14 -11.68 -5.12
CA LEU A 17 6.61 -12.67 -6.07
C LEU A 17 7.39 -13.99 -6.10
N GLU A 18 8.71 -13.99 -5.89
CA GLU A 18 9.54 -15.21 -5.98
C GLU A 18 9.74 -15.91 -4.62
N GLN A 19 9.71 -15.17 -3.51
CA GLN A 19 9.89 -15.73 -2.15
C GLN A 19 8.57 -16.00 -1.41
N GLY A 20 7.42 -15.67 -2.01
CA GLY A 20 6.10 -15.91 -1.41
C GLY A 20 5.85 -15.10 -0.13
N GLN A 21 6.59 -14.02 0.11
CA GLN A 21 6.29 -13.11 1.22
C GLN A 21 4.94 -12.44 0.97
N PRO A 22 4.01 -12.45 1.95
CA PRO A 22 2.75 -11.75 1.80
C PRO A 22 3.02 -10.25 1.62
N LEU A 23 2.33 -9.63 0.66
CA LEU A 23 2.37 -8.18 0.50
C LEU A 23 1.95 -7.52 1.82
N PRO A 24 2.67 -6.50 2.32
CA PRO A 24 2.37 -5.81 3.57
C PRO A 24 1.21 -4.83 3.35
N LEU A 25 0.06 -5.35 2.94
CA LEU A 25 -1.15 -4.59 2.61
C LEU A 25 -1.65 -3.84 3.83
N ALA A 26 -1.64 -4.47 5.01
CA ALA A 26 -2.02 -3.82 6.27
C ALA A 26 -1.19 -2.58 6.56
N GLU A 27 0.14 -2.68 6.44
CA GLU A 27 1.05 -1.58 6.71
C GLU A 27 0.93 -0.47 5.66
N THR A 28 0.75 -0.87 4.39
CA THR A 28 0.68 0.06 3.27
C THR A 28 -0.64 0.83 3.25
N LEU A 29 -1.76 0.16 3.51
CA LEU A 29 -3.09 0.78 3.54
C LEU A 29 -3.29 1.67 4.77
N THR A 30 -2.66 1.33 5.90
CA THR A 30 -2.74 2.17 7.11
C THR A 30 -2.18 3.58 6.87
N LYS A 31 -1.20 3.73 5.98
CA LYS A 31 -0.62 5.04 5.59
C LYS A 31 -1.60 5.97 4.88
N VAL A 32 -2.64 5.43 4.25
CA VAL A 32 -3.70 6.19 3.58
C VAL A 32 -5.00 6.23 4.40
N GLY A 33 -4.94 5.84 5.68
CA GLY A 33 -6.11 5.80 6.55
C GLY A 33 -7.10 4.69 6.17
N LEU A 34 -6.59 3.57 5.66
CA LEU A 34 -7.35 2.36 5.39
C LEU A 34 -6.81 1.24 6.27
N GLN A 35 -7.69 0.49 6.92
CA GLN A 35 -7.35 -0.68 7.70
C GLN A 35 -7.64 -1.91 6.85
N TYR A 36 -6.67 -2.81 6.75
CA TYR A 36 -6.84 -4.09 6.06
C TYR A 36 -6.84 -5.21 7.08
N ASP A 37 -7.90 -6.01 7.05
CA ASP A 37 -8.02 -7.22 7.85
C ASP A 37 -7.54 -8.41 7.02
N GLU A 38 -6.38 -8.95 7.38
CA GLU A 38 -5.74 -10.05 6.64
C GLU A 38 -6.54 -11.37 6.70
N LYS A 39 -7.41 -11.54 7.70
CA LYS A 39 -8.20 -12.77 7.90
C LYS A 39 -9.43 -12.80 7.01
N THR A 40 -10.02 -11.64 6.76
CA THR A 40 -11.26 -11.48 5.99
C THR A 40 -11.04 -10.84 4.62
N ALA A 41 -9.83 -10.34 4.36
CA ALA A 41 -9.46 -9.54 3.20
C ALA A 41 -10.33 -8.28 3.02
N VAL A 42 -10.92 -7.77 4.10
CA VAL A 42 -11.78 -6.58 4.09
C VAL A 42 -10.93 -5.33 4.33
N ILE A 43 -11.20 -4.29 3.55
CA ILE A 43 -10.62 -2.96 3.71
C ILE A 43 -11.67 -2.02 4.29
N THR A 44 -11.37 -1.40 5.41
CA THR A 44 -12.24 -0.40 6.05
C THR A 44 -11.53 0.94 6.19
N PRO A 45 -12.23 2.07 5.98
CA PRO A 45 -11.66 3.37 6.30
C PRO A 45 -11.51 3.52 7.82
N VAL A 46 -10.38 4.09 8.26
CA VAL A 46 -10.22 4.45 9.68
C VAL A 46 -11.22 5.54 10.04
N ALA A 47 -11.76 5.50 11.26
CA ALA A 47 -12.84 6.41 11.69
C ALA A 47 -12.42 7.89 11.71
N GLN A 48 -11.15 8.17 11.99
CA GLN A 48 -10.61 9.53 12.12
C GLN A 48 -9.24 9.60 11.41
N PRO A 49 -9.23 9.68 10.06
CA PRO A 49 -8.00 9.76 9.31
C PRO A 49 -7.35 11.14 9.53
N THR A 50 -6.04 11.14 9.69
CA THR A 50 -5.25 12.38 9.78
C THR A 50 -5.23 13.11 8.42
N PRO A 51 -5.00 14.44 8.40
CA PRO A 51 -4.85 15.18 7.15
C PRO A 51 -3.76 14.61 6.22
N ALA A 52 -2.67 14.09 6.79
CA ALA A 52 -1.60 13.44 6.05
C ALA A 52 -2.07 12.14 5.36
N GLN A 53 -2.85 11.32 6.06
CA GLN A 53 -3.44 10.11 5.50
C GLN A 53 -4.44 10.44 4.37
N LEU A 54 -5.26 11.48 4.53
CA LEU A 54 -6.18 11.93 3.48
C LEU A 54 -5.44 12.46 2.25
N ALA A 55 -4.37 13.24 2.44
CA ALA A 55 -3.54 13.72 1.33
C ALA A 55 -2.89 12.56 0.56
N LEU A 56 -2.35 11.57 1.28
CA LEU A 56 -1.79 10.36 0.66
C LEU A 56 -2.86 9.51 -0.03
N ARG A 57 -4.04 9.35 0.57
CA ARG A 57 -5.16 8.64 -0.05
C ARG A 57 -5.55 9.26 -1.38
N ARG A 58 -5.60 10.60 -1.43
CA ARG A 58 -5.86 11.32 -2.68
C ARG A 58 -4.76 11.12 -3.71
N ALA A 59 -3.50 11.12 -3.28
CA ALA A 59 -2.36 10.94 -4.17
C ALA A 59 -2.25 9.52 -4.74
N TRP A 60 -2.61 8.49 -3.96
CA TRP A 60 -2.40 7.08 -4.31
C TRP A 60 -3.65 6.40 -4.87
N ILE A 61 -4.83 6.74 -4.34
CA ILE A 61 -6.12 6.08 -4.63
C ILE A 61 -7.09 7.04 -5.35
N GLY A 62 -6.79 8.34 -5.41
CA GLY A 62 -7.62 9.31 -6.12
C GLY A 62 -8.92 9.68 -5.39
N GLN A 63 -9.06 9.31 -4.12
CA GLN A 63 -10.18 9.69 -3.24
C GLN A 63 -9.84 10.85 -2.33
#